data_AF-A0A3N8PX83-F1
#
_entry.id   AF-A0A3N8PX83-F1
#
_cell.length_a   1.000
_cell.length_b   1.000
_cell.length_c   1.000
_cell.angle_alpha   90.00
_cell.angle_beta   90.00
_cell.angle_gamma   90.00
#
_symmetry.space_group_name_H-M   'P 1'
#
loop_
_entity.id
_entity.type
_entity.pdbx_description
1 polymer ?
#
loop_
_entity_poly.entity_id
_entity_poly.type
_entity_poly.pdbx_seq_one_letter_code
_entity_poly.pdbx_strand_id
1 'polypeptide(L)'
;MMVRLSKSAMVLAMAFFASLVAFGNITDYATNFAFVHHVFLMDTTFPANGIMYRAIGTTWVHHAGYIGIISMETLTAVLCWIGGVRLLRARSAGDMAFRAAKAYAIAGLTLGFLTWQVAFMSVGGEWFGMWMSKQWNGVPDAFRFFITLLLVLVYLTMNNDGVDDTRTAH
;
A
#
# COMPACT_ATOMS: atom_id res chain seq x y z
N MET A 1 3.67 -23.10 14.60
CA MET A 1 3.58 -21.85 15.40
C MET A 1 4.37 -20.66 14.83
N MET A 2 5.66 -20.79 14.53
CA MET A 2 6.53 -19.71 14.05
C MET A 2 6.08 -19.10 12.72
N VAL A 3 5.58 -19.92 11.78
CA VAL A 3 5.04 -19.41 10.50
C VAL A 3 3.87 -18.46 10.72
N ARG A 4 2.96 -18.79 11.65
CA ARG A 4 1.79 -17.96 11.96
C ARG A 4 2.18 -16.65 12.63
N LEU A 5 3.16 -16.69 13.53
CA LEU A 5 3.72 -15.49 14.16
C LEU A 5 4.41 -14.59 13.13
N SER A 6 5.23 -15.19 12.25
CA SER A 6 5.89 -14.50 11.14
C SER A 6 4.89 -13.77 10.25
N LYS A 7 3.85 -14.47 9.76
CA LYS A 7 2.77 -13.87 8.96
C LYS A 7 2.11 -12.69 9.68
N SER A 8 1.82 -12.85 10.96
CA SER A 8 1.20 -11.79 11.76
C SER A 8 2.12 -10.57 11.90
N ALA A 9 3.40 -10.81 12.19
CA ALA A 9 4.41 -9.76 12.35
C ALA A 9 4.63 -8.98 11.04
N MET A 10 4.69 -9.67 9.90
CA MET A 10 4.83 -9.01 8.59
C MET A 10 3.61 -8.13 8.26
N VAL A 11 2.40 -8.59 8.55
CA VAL A 11 1.18 -7.77 8.36
C VAL A 11 1.20 -6.54 9.27
N LEU A 12 1.61 -6.69 10.54
CA LEU A 12 1.71 -5.57 11.48
C LEU A 12 2.79 -4.57 11.08
N ALA A 13 3.92 -5.05 10.54
CA ALA A 13 4.95 -4.17 9.98
C ALA A 13 4.40 -3.33 8.82
N MET A 14 3.59 -3.94 7.93
CA MET A 14 2.91 -3.19 6.85
C MET A 14 1.87 -2.21 7.40
N ALA A 15 1.14 -2.58 8.46
CA ALA A 15 0.19 -1.68 9.12
C ALA A 15 0.91 -0.45 9.72
N PHE A 16 2.03 -0.68 10.41
CA PHE A 16 2.86 0.37 10.99
C PHE A 16 3.42 1.29 9.90
N PHE A 17 4.00 0.74 8.84
CA PHE A 17 4.48 1.51 7.70
C PHE A 17 3.38 2.39 7.09
N ALA A 18 2.23 1.81 6.74
CA ALA A 18 1.12 2.56 6.17
C ALA A 18 0.58 3.63 7.13
N SER A 19 0.64 3.39 8.45
CA SER A 19 0.26 4.38 9.45
C SER A 19 1.19 5.59 9.44
N LEU A 20 2.51 5.38 9.33
CA LEU A 20 3.48 6.47 9.24
C LEU A 20 3.32 7.27 7.94
N VAL A 21 3.05 6.59 6.82
CA VAL A 21 2.77 7.25 5.54
C VAL A 21 1.52 8.13 5.66
N ALA A 22 0.41 7.56 6.11
CA ALA A 22 -0.84 8.30 6.28
C ALA A 22 -0.69 9.47 7.28
N PHE A 23 -0.02 9.22 8.41
CA PHE A 23 0.25 10.25 9.41
C PHE A 23 1.07 11.40 8.81
N GLY A 24 2.18 11.10 8.13
CA GLY A 24 3.01 12.11 7.47
C GLY A 24 2.22 12.92 6.44
N ASN A 25 1.39 12.27 5.63
CA ASN A 25 0.55 12.95 4.65
C ASN A 25 -0.56 13.82 5.28
N ILE A 26 -1.05 13.47 6.46
CA ILE A 26 -2.05 14.27 7.19
C ILE A 26 -1.40 15.47 7.89
N THR A 27 -0.25 15.27 8.56
CA THR A 27 0.38 16.31 9.38
C THR A 27 1.28 17.24 8.60
N ASP A 28 1.93 16.74 7.55
CA ASP A 28 2.74 17.52 6.60
C ASP A 28 2.08 17.53 5.22
N TYR A 29 0.84 18.04 5.20
CA TYR A 29 -0.02 18.02 4.04
C TYR A 29 0.57 18.82 2.86
N ALA A 30 1.14 19.99 3.12
CA ALA A 30 1.58 20.91 2.07
C ALA A 30 2.75 20.33 1.24
N THR A 31 3.72 19.70 1.89
CA THR A 31 4.91 19.12 1.25
C THR A 31 4.52 18.03 0.26
N ASN A 32 3.64 17.11 0.69
CA ASN A 32 3.21 15.98 -0.11
C ASN A 32 2.08 16.34 -1.09
N PHE A 33 1.27 17.36 -0.77
CA PHE A 33 0.33 17.93 -1.73
C PHE A 33 1.05 18.53 -2.93
N ALA A 34 2.20 19.20 -2.74
CA ALA A 34 2.99 19.73 -3.84
C ALA A 34 3.37 18.64 -4.86
N PHE A 35 3.68 17.43 -4.38
CA PHE A 35 3.94 16.28 -5.24
C PHE A 35 2.74 15.96 -6.13
N VAL A 36 1.55 15.77 -5.56
CA VAL A 36 0.33 15.48 -6.34
C VAL A 36 -0.03 16.65 -7.27
N HIS A 37 0.17 17.88 -6.79
CA HIS A 37 -0.09 19.09 -7.54
C HIS A 37 0.72 19.15 -8.84
N HIS A 38 2.03 18.95 -8.78
CA HIS A 38 2.89 18.97 -9.96
C HIS A 38 2.71 17.76 -10.87
N VAL A 39 2.33 16.60 -10.32
CA VAL A 39 1.95 15.43 -11.13
C VAL A 39 0.71 15.72 -11.96
N PHE A 40 -0.33 16.32 -11.37
CA PHE A 40 -1.56 16.66 -12.08
C PHE A 40 -1.34 17.79 -13.09
N LEU A 41 -0.51 18.78 -12.76
CA LEU A 41 -0.14 19.84 -13.70
C LEU A 41 0.70 19.34 -14.88
N MET A 42 1.46 18.26 -14.69
CA MET A 42 2.44 17.75 -15.67
C MET A 42 3.49 18.80 -16.09
N ASP A 43 3.68 19.86 -15.29
CA ASP A 43 4.47 21.06 -15.61
C ASP A 43 5.99 20.83 -15.60
N THR A 44 6.43 19.68 -15.08
CA THR A 44 7.82 19.26 -15.03
C THR A 44 8.12 18.04 -15.91
N THR A 45 7.17 17.65 -16.76
CA THR A 45 7.39 16.60 -17.79
C THR A 45 8.18 17.16 -18.99
N PHE A 46 8.52 16.31 -19.96
CA PHE A 46 9.29 16.78 -21.12
C PHE A 46 8.55 17.89 -21.89
N PRO A 47 9.23 18.97 -22.32
CA PRO A 47 8.59 20.06 -23.05
C PRO A 47 7.86 19.58 -24.30
N ALA A 48 6.62 20.05 -24.51
CA ALA A 48 5.78 19.74 -25.66
C ALA A 48 5.55 18.23 -25.94
N ASN A 49 5.55 17.40 -24.89
CA ASN A 49 5.19 15.99 -25.05
C ASN A 49 3.70 15.83 -25.48
N GLY A 50 3.41 14.74 -26.20
CA GLY A 50 2.09 14.50 -26.79
C GLY A 50 0.97 14.17 -25.79
N ILE A 51 1.26 14.07 -24.48
CA ILE A 51 0.27 13.70 -23.46
C ILE A 51 -0.17 14.87 -22.57
N MET A 52 0.28 16.10 -22.85
CA MET A 52 -0.10 17.30 -22.09
C MET A 52 -1.61 17.60 -22.06
N TYR A 53 -2.40 17.02 -22.96
CA TYR A 53 -3.88 17.12 -22.92
C TYR A 53 -4.49 16.46 -21.67
N ARG A 54 -3.73 15.63 -20.94
CA ARG A 54 -4.17 14.96 -19.71
C ARG A 54 -3.97 15.81 -18.46
N ALA A 55 -3.25 16.93 -18.57
CA ALA A 55 -2.97 17.80 -17.44
C ALA A 55 -4.26 18.37 -16.84
N ILE A 56 -4.30 18.43 -15.52
CA ILE A 56 -5.40 19.01 -14.77
C ILE A 56 -4.85 20.29 -14.14
N GLY A 57 -5.41 21.44 -14.52
CA GLY A 57 -5.02 22.75 -13.96
C GLY A 57 -5.89 23.21 -12.78
N THR A 58 -6.87 22.39 -12.38
CA THR A 58 -7.91 22.78 -11.42
C THR A 58 -7.53 22.34 -10.01
N THR A 59 -7.07 23.28 -9.17
CA THR A 59 -6.47 23.00 -7.85
C THR A 59 -7.35 22.17 -6.90
N TRP A 60 -8.68 22.35 -6.90
CA TRP A 60 -9.55 21.56 -6.02
C TRP A 60 -9.53 20.06 -6.37
N VAL A 61 -9.31 19.71 -7.65
CA VAL A 61 -9.17 18.31 -8.10
C VAL A 61 -7.88 17.71 -7.54
N HIS A 62 -6.83 18.53 -7.40
CA HIS A 62 -5.54 18.07 -6.85
C HIS A 62 -5.72 17.73 -5.37
N HIS A 63 -6.46 18.57 -4.64
CA HIS A 63 -6.81 18.29 -3.24
C HIS A 63 -7.67 17.03 -3.12
N ALA A 64 -8.67 16.87 -3.99
CA ALA A 64 -9.52 15.68 -3.99
C ALA A 64 -8.71 14.40 -4.27
N GLY A 65 -7.82 14.44 -5.27
CA GLY A 65 -6.91 13.33 -5.59
C GLY A 65 -6.00 12.98 -4.41
N TYR A 66 -5.39 13.99 -3.78
CA TYR A 66 -4.50 13.78 -2.66
C TYR A 66 -5.23 13.26 -1.41
N ILE A 67 -6.41 13.79 -1.08
CA ILE A 67 -7.27 13.27 -0.01
C ILE A 67 -7.67 11.81 -0.29
N GLY A 68 -7.95 11.47 -1.55
CA GLY A 68 -8.22 10.09 -1.97
C GLY A 68 -7.04 9.15 -1.66
N ILE A 69 -5.81 9.56 -1.97
CA ILE A 69 -4.59 8.81 -1.65
C ILE A 69 -4.47 8.59 -0.13
N ILE A 70 -4.56 9.66 0.66
CA ILE A 70 -4.49 9.60 2.13
C ILE A 70 -5.55 8.65 2.70
N SER A 71 -6.76 8.71 2.16
CA SER A 71 -7.87 7.86 2.59
C SER A 71 -7.57 6.37 2.36
N MET A 72 -7.00 6.04 1.19
CA MET A 72 -6.63 4.65 0.86
C MET A 72 -5.45 4.15 1.71
N GLU A 73 -4.45 5.00 1.97
CA GLU A 73 -3.32 4.69 2.85
C GLU A 73 -3.80 4.44 4.30
N THR A 74 -4.68 5.31 4.80
CA THR A 74 -5.28 5.19 6.13
C THR A 74 -6.11 3.91 6.25
N LEU A 75 -6.94 3.62 5.24
CA LEU A 75 -7.76 2.40 5.25
C LEU A 75 -6.90 1.14 5.15
N THR A 76 -5.82 1.17 4.36
CA THR A 76 -4.81 0.10 4.32
C THR A 76 -4.22 -0.15 5.71
N ALA A 77 -3.78 0.91 6.40
CA ALA A 77 -3.24 0.82 7.74
C ALA A 77 -4.24 0.20 8.72
N VAL A 78 -5.49 0.68 8.74
CA VAL A 78 -6.55 0.18 9.63
C VAL A 78 -6.84 -1.31 9.38
N LEU A 79 -7.02 -1.71 8.12
CA LEU A 79 -7.30 -3.10 7.77
C LEU A 79 -6.14 -4.02 8.14
N CYS A 80 -4.90 -3.59 7.89
CA CYS A 80 -3.70 -4.35 8.27
C CYS A 80 -3.53 -4.44 9.79
N TRP A 81 -3.85 -3.40 10.57
CA TRP A 81 -3.84 -3.48 12.04
C TRP A 81 -4.88 -4.48 12.55
N ILE A 82 -6.13 -4.39 12.06
CA ILE A 82 -7.19 -5.33 12.43
C ILE A 82 -6.79 -6.76 12.05
N GLY A 83 -6.29 -6.96 10.83
CA GLY A 83 -5.85 -8.26 10.32
C GLY A 83 -4.68 -8.83 11.12
N GLY A 84 -3.62 -8.05 11.33
CA GLY A 84 -2.45 -8.47 12.08
C GLY A 84 -2.76 -8.83 13.54
N VAL A 85 -3.58 -8.03 14.22
CA VAL A 85 -4.02 -8.33 15.61
C VAL A 85 -4.90 -9.58 15.65
N ARG A 86 -5.81 -9.76 14.69
CA ARG A 86 -6.62 -10.99 14.60
C ARG A 86 -5.76 -12.23 14.37
N LEU A 87 -4.77 -12.15 13.50
CA LEU A 87 -3.83 -13.24 13.25
C LEU A 87 -3.00 -13.57 14.49
N LEU A 88 -2.50 -12.55 15.20
CA LEU A 88 -1.79 -12.75 16.47
C LEU A 88 -2.66 -13.46 17.50
N ARG A 89 -3.93 -13.05 17.64
CA ARG A 89 -4.87 -13.69 18.58
C ARG A 89 -5.19 -15.13 18.19
N ALA A 90 -5.32 -15.40 16.89
CA ALA A 90 -5.61 -16.73 16.35
C ALA A 90 -4.38 -17.65 16.20
N ARG A 91 -3.17 -17.21 16.58
CA ARG A 91 -1.92 -17.95 16.33
C ARG A 91 -1.91 -19.38 16.89
N SER A 92 -2.58 -19.60 18.03
CA SER A 92 -2.70 -20.91 18.68
C SER A 92 -4.05 -21.60 18.43
N ALA A 93 -4.91 -21.02 17.59
CA ALA A 93 -6.20 -21.62 17.24
C ALA A 93 -6.03 -22.76 16.21
N GLY A 94 -7.08 -23.54 15.96
CA GLY A 94 -7.07 -24.53 14.89
C GLY A 94 -6.88 -23.90 13.50
N ASP A 95 -6.40 -24.68 12.53
CA ASP A 95 -6.08 -24.20 11.16
C ASP A 95 -7.25 -23.45 10.50
N MET A 96 -8.47 -23.95 10.64
CA MET A 96 -9.66 -23.32 10.07
C MET A 96 -9.90 -21.91 10.64
N ALA A 97 -9.74 -21.75 11.95
CA ALA A 97 -9.90 -20.46 12.62
C ALA A 97 -8.78 -19.48 12.22
N PHE A 98 -7.54 -19.95 12.09
CA PHE A 98 -6.43 -19.11 11.63
C PHE A 98 -6.63 -18.63 10.19
N ARG A 99 -7.09 -19.51 9.29
CA ARG A 99 -7.41 -19.14 7.90
C ARG A 99 -8.51 -18.08 7.83
N ALA A 100 -9.57 -18.22 8.62
CA ALA A 100 -10.63 -17.22 8.68
C ALA A 100 -10.13 -15.85 9.19
N ALA A 101 -9.16 -15.84 10.12
CA ALA A 101 -8.57 -14.61 10.64
C ALA A 101 -7.78 -13.79 9.60
N LYS A 102 -7.36 -14.40 8.46
CA LYS A 102 -6.59 -13.72 7.40
C LYS A 102 -7.40 -12.68 6.61
N ALA A 103 -8.73 -12.73 6.63
CA ALA A 103 -9.57 -11.93 5.73
C ALA A 103 -9.25 -10.42 5.74
N TYR A 104 -9.11 -9.82 6.92
CA TYR A 104 -8.79 -8.39 7.06
C TYR A 104 -7.38 -8.05 6.60
N ALA A 105 -6.41 -8.93 6.88
CA ALA A 105 -5.03 -8.75 6.43
C ALA A 105 -4.94 -8.84 4.90
N ILE A 106 -5.65 -9.78 4.28
CA ILE A 106 -5.74 -9.90 2.82
C ILE A 106 -6.36 -8.63 2.22
N ALA A 107 -7.47 -8.15 2.79
CA ALA A 107 -8.13 -6.93 2.31
C ALA A 107 -7.19 -5.70 2.41
N GLY A 108 -6.53 -5.52 3.56
CA GLY A 108 -5.59 -4.42 3.79
C GLY A 108 -4.39 -4.46 2.84
N LEU A 109 -3.71 -5.60 2.72
CA LEU A 109 -2.57 -5.75 1.82
C LEU A 109 -2.95 -5.57 0.35
N THR A 110 -4.14 -6.04 -0.04
CA THR A 110 -4.67 -5.86 -1.40
C THR A 110 -4.97 -4.39 -1.68
N LEU A 111 -5.64 -3.71 -0.75
CA LEU A 111 -5.92 -2.28 -0.89
C LEU A 111 -4.63 -1.47 -0.97
N GLY A 112 -3.64 -1.79 -0.13
CA GLY A 112 -2.32 -1.17 -0.19
C GLY A 112 -1.69 -1.40 -1.57
N PHE A 113 -1.64 -2.64 -2.04
CA PHE A 113 -1.14 -2.95 -3.37
C PHE A 113 -1.81 -2.09 -4.45
N LEU A 114 -3.15 -1.99 -4.45
CA LEU A 114 -3.89 -1.17 -5.40
C LEU A 114 -3.59 0.34 -5.24
N THR A 115 -3.35 0.81 -4.03
CA THR A 115 -3.01 2.21 -3.75
C THR A 115 -1.71 2.59 -4.46
N TRP A 116 -0.63 1.86 -4.21
CA TRP A 116 0.68 2.19 -4.81
C TRP A 116 0.80 1.75 -6.28
N GLN A 117 0.19 0.64 -6.66
CA GLN A 117 0.23 0.19 -8.06
C GLN A 117 -0.69 1.05 -8.94
N VAL A 118 -1.97 1.22 -8.59
CA VAL A 118 -2.91 1.93 -9.47
C VAL A 118 -2.71 3.43 -9.37
N ALA A 119 -2.71 4.02 -8.16
CA ALA A 119 -2.68 5.48 -8.03
C ALA A 119 -1.32 6.06 -8.44
N PHE A 120 -0.21 5.44 -8.03
CA PHE A 120 1.12 5.97 -8.31
C PHE A 120 1.74 5.44 -9.61
N MET A 121 1.69 4.14 -9.90
CA MET A 121 2.31 3.62 -11.14
C MET A 121 1.44 3.83 -12.36
N SER A 122 0.17 3.41 -12.31
CA SER A 122 -0.70 3.48 -13.49
C SER A 122 -1.23 4.89 -13.75
N VAL A 123 -1.80 5.54 -12.73
CA VAL A 123 -2.34 6.90 -12.88
C VAL A 123 -1.21 7.93 -12.83
N GLY A 124 -0.41 7.96 -11.77
CA GLY A 124 0.73 8.87 -11.68
C GLY A 124 1.77 8.66 -12.79
N GLY A 125 2.36 7.46 -12.84
CA GLY A 125 3.41 7.07 -13.78
C GLY A 125 2.98 7.20 -15.23
N GLU A 126 2.00 6.39 -15.64
CA GLU A 126 1.66 6.24 -17.07
C GLU A 126 0.66 7.26 -17.58
N TRP A 127 -0.41 7.56 -16.82
CA TRP A 127 -1.39 8.54 -17.27
C TRP A 127 -0.80 9.97 -17.25
N PHE A 128 -0.21 10.38 -16.14
CA PHE A 128 0.37 11.73 -15.97
C PHE A 128 1.85 11.84 -16.34
N GLY A 129 2.51 10.75 -16.77
CA GLY A 129 3.90 10.81 -17.19
C GLY A 129 4.88 11.17 -16.06
N MET A 130 4.56 10.82 -14.81
CA MET A 130 5.38 11.14 -13.62
C MET A 130 6.84 10.69 -13.76
N TRP A 131 7.10 9.60 -14.50
CA TRP A 131 8.47 9.12 -14.78
C TRP A 131 9.31 10.09 -15.63
N MET A 132 8.68 11.03 -16.36
CA MET A 132 9.38 12.06 -17.15
C MET A 132 9.91 13.19 -16.28
N SER A 133 9.32 13.41 -15.10
CA SER A 133 9.77 14.45 -14.16
C SER A 133 11.02 13.98 -13.42
N LYS A 134 12.01 14.85 -13.26
CA LYS A 134 13.17 14.54 -12.40
C LYS A 134 12.87 14.76 -10.92
N GLN A 135 12.01 15.73 -10.62
CA GLN A 135 11.73 16.18 -9.27
C GLN A 135 10.54 15.44 -8.65
N TRP A 136 9.51 15.20 -9.45
CA TRP A 136 8.24 14.65 -8.99
C TRP A 136 8.03 13.23 -9.51
N ASN A 137 9.06 12.37 -9.36
CA ASN A 137 9.00 10.98 -9.78
C ASN A 137 8.96 10.01 -8.60
N GLY A 138 7.76 9.52 -8.30
CA GLY A 138 7.49 8.56 -7.23
C GLY A 138 7.40 7.10 -7.70
N VAL A 139 7.57 6.82 -9.01
CA VAL A 139 7.45 5.47 -9.58
C VAL A 139 8.40 4.46 -8.90
N PRO A 140 9.69 4.78 -8.65
CA PRO A 140 10.60 3.83 -8.00
C PRO A 140 10.18 3.46 -6.57
N ASP A 141 9.69 4.41 -5.80
CA ASP A 141 9.26 4.18 -4.42
C ASP A 141 7.91 3.47 -4.36
N ALA A 142 6.97 3.85 -5.22
CA ALA A 142 5.71 3.14 -5.40
C ALA A 142 5.93 1.66 -5.76
N PHE A 143 6.90 1.38 -6.64
CA PHE A 143 7.29 0.02 -6.97
C PHE A 143 7.72 -0.79 -5.75
N ARG A 144 8.61 -0.22 -4.92
CA ARG A 144 9.08 -0.86 -3.68
C ARG A 144 7.92 -1.16 -2.74
N PHE A 145 6.96 -0.26 -2.59
CA PHE A 145 5.84 -0.47 -1.68
C PHE A 145 4.86 -1.52 -2.20
N PHE A 146 4.40 -1.43 -3.44
CA PHE A 146 3.42 -2.41 -3.93
C PHE A 146 4.04 -3.82 -4.03
N ILE A 147 5.33 -3.96 -4.40
CA ILE A 147 5.95 -5.27 -4.50
C ILE A 147 6.12 -5.91 -3.12
N THR A 148 6.51 -5.13 -2.09
CA THR A 148 6.58 -5.63 -0.72
C THR A 148 5.21 -6.07 -0.22
N LEU A 149 4.15 -5.28 -0.46
CA LEU A 149 2.78 -5.64 -0.10
C LEU A 149 2.31 -6.92 -0.82
N LEU A 150 2.62 -7.05 -2.11
CA LEU A 150 2.31 -8.26 -2.89
C LEU A 150 3.03 -9.48 -2.34
N LEU A 151 4.31 -9.37 -2.01
CA LEU A 151 5.10 -10.49 -1.44
C LEU A 151 4.56 -10.91 -0.08
N VAL A 152 4.20 -9.95 0.79
CA VAL A 152 3.57 -10.24 2.09
C VAL A 152 2.20 -10.89 1.89
N LEU A 153 1.41 -10.43 0.92
CA LEU A 153 0.11 -11.01 0.58
C LEU A 153 0.26 -12.46 0.10
N VAL A 154 1.18 -12.72 -0.81
CA VAL A 154 1.50 -14.07 -1.31
C VAL A 154 1.96 -14.97 -0.17
N TYR A 155 2.88 -14.51 0.68
CA TYR A 155 3.33 -15.27 1.85
C TYR A 155 2.19 -15.58 2.82
N LEU A 156 1.32 -14.60 3.09
CA LEU A 156 0.18 -14.74 3.98
C LEU A 156 -0.79 -15.82 3.46
N THR A 157 -1.08 -15.83 2.16
CA THR A 157 -2.06 -16.74 1.54
C THR A 157 -1.53 -18.15 1.28
N MET A 158 -0.22 -18.37 1.32
CA MET A 158 0.36 -19.72 1.24
C MET A 158 -0.21 -20.67 2.30
N ASN A 159 -0.46 -21.92 1.89
CA ASN A 159 -0.96 -22.98 2.75
C ASN A 159 0.18 -23.70 3.49
N ASN A 160 0.86 -22.98 4.38
CA ASN A 160 1.99 -23.48 5.17
C ASN A 160 1.87 -23.13 6.67
N ASP A 161 0.64 -22.87 7.14
CA ASP A 161 0.39 -22.37 8.49
C ASP A 161 0.73 -23.39 9.61
N GLY A 162 0.72 -24.69 9.30
CA GLY A 162 0.93 -25.80 10.24
C GLY A 162 2.29 -26.50 10.14
N VAL A 163 3.28 -25.94 9.42
CA VAL A 163 4.58 -26.58 9.17
C VAL A 163 5.36 -26.95 10.45
N ASP A 164 5.12 -26.27 11.57
CA ASP A 164 5.79 -26.62 12.83
C ASP A 164 5.05 -27.73 13.61
N ASP A 165 3.75 -27.92 13.37
CA ASP A 165 2.92 -28.87 14.13
C ASP A 165 3.18 -30.31 13.67
N THR A 166 3.68 -30.50 12.44
CA THR A 166 4.08 -31.79 11.90
C THR A 166 5.42 -32.29 12.44
N ARG A 167 6.27 -31.42 13.00
CA ARG A 167 7.59 -31.79 13.56
C ARG A 167 7.51 -32.31 15.01
N THR A 168 6.42 -32.04 15.72
CA THR A 168 6.20 -32.51 17.10
C THR A 168 5.51 -33.86 17.20
N ALA A 169 5.22 -34.52 16.07
CA ALA A 169 4.52 -35.80 16.00
C ALA A 169 5.45 -37.03 15.89
N HIS A 170 6.76 -36.86 16.05
CA HIS A 170 7.79 -37.92 16.08
C HIS A 170 8.64 -37.78 17.34
#